data_AF-A0A7C1U7U2-F1
#
_entry.id   AF-A0A7C1U7U2-F1
#
_cell.length_a   1.000
_cell.length_b   1.000
_cell.length_c   1.000
_cell.angle_alpha   90.00
_cell.angle_beta   90.00
_cell.angle_gamma   90.00
#
_symmetry.space_group_name_H-M   'P 1'
#
loop_
_entity.id
_entity.type
_entity.pdbx_description
1 polymer ?
#
loop_
_entity_poly.entity_id
_entity_poly.type
_entity_poly.pdbx_seq_one_letter_code
_entity_poly.pdbx_strand_id
1 'polypeptide(L)'
;MKPMSLPKVRLFLLGGTITMDKAPGTASGVVPSVDAAALCRAVPGLDQIADLQARTDHMVASANLTYQHAFALAAEITQADQKGEADGFVIVQGTDTLEEMA
;
A
#
# COMPACT_ATOMS: atom_id res chain seq x y z
N MET A 1 -27.73 -15.15 -10.07
CA MET A 1 -26.28 -14.85 -9.97
C MET A 1 -26.17 -13.35 -9.74
N LYS A 2 -25.60 -12.92 -8.60
CA LYS A 2 -25.27 -11.50 -8.38
C LYS A 2 -24.27 -11.14 -9.50
N PRO A 3 -24.43 -10.02 -10.24
CA PRO A 3 -23.36 -9.60 -11.14
C PRO A 3 -22.09 -9.52 -10.29
N MET A 4 -21.03 -10.23 -10.66
CA MET A 4 -19.77 -10.20 -9.91
C MET A 4 -19.16 -8.82 -10.12
N SER A 5 -19.57 -7.87 -9.30
CA SER A 5 -18.81 -6.65 -9.08
C SER A 5 -17.40 -7.05 -8.69
N LEU A 6 -16.40 -6.33 -9.20
CA LEU A 6 -15.02 -6.54 -8.81
C LEU A 6 -14.89 -6.47 -7.27
N PRO A 7 -14.02 -7.30 -6.67
CA PRO A 7 -13.75 -7.21 -5.24
C PRO A 7 -13.19 -5.83 -4.90
N LYS A 8 -13.69 -5.23 -3.82
CA LYS A 8 -13.17 -3.98 -3.27
C LYS A 8 -11.92 -4.26 -2.46
N VAL A 9 -10.79 -3.72 -2.86
CA VAL A 9 -9.52 -3.94 -2.18
C VAL A 9 -8.94 -2.61 -1.70
N ARG A 10 -8.66 -2.51 -0.41
CA ARG A 10 -7.99 -1.34 0.17
C ARG A 10 -6.48 -1.60 0.24
N LEU A 11 -5.69 -0.71 -0.36
CA LEU A 11 -4.24 -0.82 -0.41
C LEU A 11 -3.60 0.30 0.40
N PHE A 12 -2.74 -0.06 1.34
CA PHE A 12 -1.98 0.87 2.18
C PHE A 12 -0.50 0.80 1.85
N LEU A 13 0.09 1.93 1.49
CA LEU A 13 1.54 2.04 1.25
C LEU A 13 2.23 2.65 2.47
N LEU A 14 3.20 1.90 3.02
CA LEU A 14 4.03 2.30 4.17
C LEU A 14 5.45 2.72 3.77
N GLY A 15 5.82 2.49 2.50
CA GLY A 15 7.15 2.83 1.96
C GLY A 15 7.90 1.59 1.48
N GLY A 16 9.21 1.55 1.79
CA GLY A 16 10.12 0.52 1.31
C GLY A 16 10.67 0.76 -0.10
N THR A 17 11.59 -0.11 -0.52
CA THR A 17 12.35 0.02 -1.77
C THR A 17 11.47 0.10 -3.02
N ILE A 18 10.26 -0.47 -2.99
CA ILE A 18 9.30 -0.42 -4.09
C ILE A 18 8.86 1.02 -4.45
N THR A 19 9.05 1.96 -3.52
CA THR A 19 8.73 3.39 -3.73
C THR A 19 9.88 4.20 -4.32
N MET A 20 11.07 3.61 -4.46
CA MET A 20 12.28 4.30 -4.91
C MET A 20 12.27 4.51 -6.42
N ASP A 21 12.49 5.75 -6.85
CA ASP A 21 12.70 6.11 -8.25
C ASP A 21 13.86 7.10 -8.37
N LYS A 22 14.29 7.41 -9.60
CA LYS A 22 15.34 8.37 -9.89
C LYS A 22 15.01 9.73 -9.28
N ALA A 23 15.99 10.31 -8.59
CA ALA A 23 15.85 11.66 -8.05
C ALA A 23 15.59 12.67 -9.19
N PRO A 24 14.53 13.49 -9.11
CA PRO A 24 14.23 14.48 -10.14
C PRO A 24 15.39 15.46 -10.33
N GLY A 25 15.78 15.71 -11.58
CA GLY A 25 16.80 16.70 -11.90
C GLY A 25 18.24 16.30 -11.61
N THR A 26 18.50 15.04 -11.24
CA THR A 26 19.87 14.52 -11.08
C THR A 26 20.15 13.38 -12.04
N ALA A 27 21.42 13.22 -12.44
CA ALA A 27 21.87 12.07 -13.21
C ALA A 27 22.17 10.83 -12.34
N SER A 28 22.11 10.97 -11.02
CA SER A 28 22.47 9.92 -10.05
C SER A 28 21.66 10.05 -8.76
N GLY A 29 21.37 8.91 -8.13
CA GLY A 29 20.61 8.79 -6.89
C GLY A 29 19.16 8.32 -7.11
N VAL A 30 18.62 7.67 -6.08
CA VAL A 30 17.21 7.26 -6.00
C VAL A 30 16.61 7.77 -4.69
N VAL A 31 15.35 8.16 -4.72
CA VAL A 31 14.58 8.67 -3.58
C VAL A 31 13.19 8.05 -3.57
N PRO A 32 12.53 7.94 -2.41
CA PRO A 32 11.15 7.47 -2.35
C PRO A 32 10.24 8.54 -3.00
N SER A 33 9.64 8.21 -4.14
CA SER A 33 8.78 9.13 -4.90
C SER A 33 7.59 8.46 -5.59
N VAL A 34 7.48 7.14 -5.55
CA VAL A 34 6.33 6.42 -6.12
C VAL A 34 5.27 6.21 -5.03
N ASP A 35 4.16 6.95 -5.13
CA ASP A 35 3.01 6.82 -4.24
C ASP A 35 2.13 5.60 -4.61
N ALA A 36 1.11 5.32 -3.78
CA ALA A 36 0.25 4.15 -3.95
C ALA A 36 -0.53 4.18 -5.27
N ALA A 37 -0.98 5.36 -5.70
CA ALA A 37 -1.71 5.52 -6.94
C ALA A 37 -0.79 5.31 -8.16
N ALA A 38 0.46 5.76 -8.08
CA ALA A 38 1.48 5.54 -9.10
C ALA A 38 1.87 4.05 -9.17
N LEU A 39 2.00 3.35 -8.03
CA LEU A 39 2.22 1.91 -8.00
C LEU A 39 1.09 1.14 -8.71
N CYS A 40 -0.17 1.47 -8.43
CA CYS A 40 -1.30 0.84 -9.11
C CYS A 40 -1.29 1.12 -10.62
N ARG A 41 -1.00 2.35 -11.06
CA ARG A 41 -0.91 2.70 -12.49
C ARG A 41 0.24 1.99 -13.22
N ALA A 42 1.30 1.64 -12.50
CA ALA A 42 2.45 0.92 -13.07
C ALA A 42 2.14 -0.55 -13.44
N VAL A 43 0.97 -1.07 -13.04
CA VAL A 43 0.54 -2.46 -13.30
C VAL A 43 -0.70 -2.45 -14.22
N PRO A 44 -0.53 -2.55 -15.55
CA PRO A 44 -1.65 -2.58 -16.49
C PRO A 44 -2.60 -3.74 -16.24
N GLY A 45 -3.92 -3.47 -16.27
CA GLY A 45 -4.97 -4.47 -16.11
C GLY A 45 -5.35 -4.78 -14.66
N LEU A 46 -4.71 -4.14 -13.68
CA LEU A 46 -5.04 -4.32 -12.26
C LEU A 46 -6.48 -3.87 -11.93
N ASP A 47 -6.96 -2.85 -12.64
CA ASP A 47 -8.34 -2.32 -12.60
C ASP A 47 -9.40 -3.30 -13.12
N GLN A 48 -8.99 -4.35 -13.84
CA GLN A 48 -9.88 -5.42 -14.31
C GLN A 48 -10.03 -6.54 -13.28
N ILE A 49 -9.19 -6.54 -12.23
CA ILE A 49 -9.14 -7.60 -11.21
C ILE A 49 -9.83 -7.14 -9.93
N ALA A 50 -9.68 -5.86 -9.54
CA ALA A 50 -10.22 -5.32 -8.30
C ALA A 50 -10.58 -3.83 -8.40
N ASP A 51 -11.58 -3.40 -7.64
CA ASP A 51 -11.85 -1.98 -7.36
C ASP A 51 -10.90 -1.52 -6.23
N LEU A 52 -9.79 -0.88 -6.62
CA LEU A 52 -8.72 -0.52 -5.71
C LEU A 52 -8.89 0.86 -5.08
N GLN A 53 -8.89 0.89 -3.75
CA GLN A 53 -8.79 2.10 -2.94
C GLN A 53 -7.38 2.20 -2.37
N ALA A 54 -6.48 2.82 -3.12
CA ALA A 54 -5.07 2.97 -2.77
C ALA A 54 -4.81 4.26 -1.96
N ARG A 55 -4.10 4.13 -0.83
CA ARG A 55 -3.71 5.23 0.05
C ARG A 55 -2.22 5.12 0.41
N THR A 56 -1.54 6.26 0.42
CA THR A 56 -0.17 6.37 0.95
C THR A 56 -0.22 6.90 2.36
N ASP A 57 0.25 6.09 3.31
CA ASP A 57 0.25 6.44 4.74
C ASP A 57 1.62 6.95 5.15
N HIS A 58 2.65 6.23 4.72
CA HIS A 58 4.04 6.56 5.00
C HIS A 58 4.91 6.33 3.76
N MET A 59 6.02 7.05 3.68
CA MET A 59 7.09 6.83 2.71
C MET A 59 8.43 6.75 3.43
N VAL A 60 8.56 5.75 4.30
CA VAL A 60 9.76 5.53 5.11
C VAL A 60 10.39 4.17 4.80
N ALA A 61 11.66 4.00 5.18
CA ALA A 61 12.28 2.67 5.21
C ALA A 61 11.59 1.79 6.27
N SER A 62 11.53 0.48 6.05
CA SER A 62 10.90 -0.47 7.00
C SER A 62 11.50 -0.37 8.40
N ALA A 63 12.82 -0.16 8.52
CA ALA A 63 13.49 0.04 9.80
C ALA A 63 12.96 1.25 10.62
N ASN A 64 12.23 2.17 9.99
CA ASN A 64 11.62 3.33 10.64
C ASN A 64 10.12 3.13 10.93
N LEU A 65 9.54 1.98 10.57
CA LEU A 65 8.21 1.61 11.00
C LEU A 65 8.25 1.29 12.49
N THR A 66 7.16 1.61 13.18
CA THR A 66 7.05 1.47 14.63
C THR A 66 5.82 0.63 14.95
N TYR A 67 5.78 0.02 16.14
CA TYR A 67 4.58 -0.67 16.60
C TYR A 67 3.35 0.25 16.66
N GLN A 68 3.53 1.55 16.88
CA GLN A 68 2.42 2.49 16.82
C GLN A 68 1.82 2.59 15.41
N HIS A 69 2.66 2.58 14.36
CA HIS A 69 2.18 2.50 12.98
C HIS A 69 1.41 1.19 12.75
N ALA A 70 1.93 0.07 13.24
CA ALA A 70 1.31 -1.25 13.11
C ALA A 70 -0.09 -1.28 13.76
N PHE A 71 -0.20 -0.88 15.03
CA PHE A 71 -1.46 -0.89 15.76
C PHE A 71 -2.48 0.09 15.19
N ALA A 72 -2.04 1.26 14.71
CA ALA A 72 -2.93 2.20 14.04
C ALA A 72 -3.51 1.61 12.74
N LEU A 73 -2.67 0.99 11.91
CA LEU A 73 -3.11 0.35 10.67
C LEU A 73 -4.04 -0.84 10.95
N ALA A 74 -3.69 -1.69 11.91
CA ALA A 74 -4.51 -2.85 12.30
C ALA A 74 -5.90 -2.42 12.81
N ALA A 75 -5.97 -1.35 13.61
CA ALA A 75 -7.23 -0.80 14.08
C ALA A 75 -8.09 -0.27 12.93
N GLU A 76 -7.50 0.40 11.94
CA GLU A 76 -8.21 0.87 10.76
C GLU A 76 -8.74 -0.28 9.90
N ILE A 77 -7.90 -1.28 9.60
CA ILE A 77 -8.29 -2.47 8.84
C ILE A 77 -9.47 -3.18 9.53
N THR A 78 -9.38 -3.37 10.86
CA THR A 78 -10.44 -4.00 11.65
C THR A 78 -11.75 -3.22 11.56
N GLN A 79 -11.72 -1.89 11.65
CA GLN A 79 -12.93 -1.07 11.54
C GLN A 79 -13.54 -1.13 10.13
N ALA A 80 -12.71 -1.11 9.09
CA ALA A 80 -13.14 -1.19 7.71
C ALA A 80 -13.81 -2.54 7.40
N ASP A 81 -13.22 -3.63 7.90
CA ASP A 81 -13.74 -4.99 7.77
C ASP A 81 -15.10 -5.13 8.47
N GLN A 82 -15.20 -4.67 9.72
CA GLN A 82 -16.46 -4.70 10.49
C GLN A 82 -17.61 -3.94 9.81
N LYS A 83 -17.31 -2.91 9.04
CA LYS A 83 -18.29 -2.12 8.29
C LYS A 83 -18.58 -2.68 6.89
N GLY A 84 -17.87 -3.72 6.45
CA GLY A 84 -17.98 -4.26 5.10
C GLY A 84 -17.52 -3.27 4.03
N GLU A 85 -16.54 -2.43 4.34
CA GLU A 85 -16.02 -1.41 3.41
C GLU A 85 -15.11 -2.00 2.33
N ALA A 86 -14.53 -3.18 2.56
CA ALA A 86 -13.64 -3.87 1.63
C ALA A 86 -13.84 -5.39 1.69
N ASP A 87 -13.54 -6.06 0.57
CA ASP A 87 -13.48 -7.53 0.46
C ASP A 87 -12.05 -8.06 0.73
N GLY A 88 -11.05 -7.16 0.77
CA GLY A 88 -9.66 -7.50 1.07
C GLY A 88 -8.77 -6.29 1.31
N PHE A 89 -7.61 -6.55 1.92
CA PHE A 89 -6.63 -5.53 2.29
C PHE A 89 -5.24 -5.93 1.80
N VAL A 90 -4.50 -4.97 1.26
CA VAL A 90 -3.11 -5.13 0.81
C VAL A 90 -2.25 -4.09 1.51
N ILE A 91 -1.17 -4.53 2.13
CA ILE A 91 -0.19 -3.66 2.77
C ILE A 91 1.10 -3.75 1.97
N VAL A 92 1.56 -2.62 1.45
CA VAL A 92 2.84 -2.49 0.76
C VAL A 92 3.84 -1.87 1.71
N GLN A 93 4.92 -2.58 2.02
CA GLN A 93 5.95 -2.13 2.96
C GLN A 93 7.35 -2.57 2.54
N GLY A 94 8.37 -2.07 3.24
CA GLY A 94 9.76 -2.54 3.12
C GLY A 94 9.95 -3.93 3.73
N THR A 95 11.03 -4.59 3.34
CA THR A 95 11.27 -6.01 3.66
C THR A 95 11.82 -6.23 5.06
N ASP A 96 12.60 -5.28 5.59
CA ASP A 96 13.45 -5.52 6.77
C ASP A 96 12.66 -5.77 8.05
N THR A 97 11.44 -5.24 8.15
CA THR A 97 10.55 -5.41 9.30
C THR A 97 9.21 -6.03 8.92
N LEU A 98 9.16 -6.74 7.79
CA LEU A 98 7.91 -7.25 7.24
C LEU A 98 7.32 -8.32 8.17
N GLU A 99 8.16 -9.19 8.73
CA GLU A 99 7.75 -10.30 9.58
C GLU A 99 7.23 -9.86 10.96
N GLU A 100 7.72 -8.73 11.49
CA GLU A 100 7.24 -8.16 12.75
C GLU A 100 5.91 -7.41 12.59
N MET A 101 5.59 -6.97 11.37
CA MET A 101 4.37 -6.25 11.02
C MET A 101 3.23 -7.17 10.56
N ALA A 102 3.54 -8.39 10.12
CA ALA A 102 2.58 -9.37 9.56
C ALA A 102 1.91 -10.22 10.65
#